data_AF-A0A952M5C2-F1
#
_entry.id   AF-A0A952M5C2-F1
#
_cell.length_a   1.000
_cell.length_b   1.000
_cell.length_c   1.000
_cell.angle_alpha   90.00
_cell.angle_beta   90.00
_cell.angle_gamma   90.00
#
_symmetry.space_group_name_H-M   'P 1'
#
loop_
_entity.id
_entity.type
_entity.pdbx_description
1 polymer ?
#
loop_
_entity_poly.entity_id
_entity_poly.type
_entity_poly.pdbx_seq_one_letter_code
_entity_poly.pdbx_strand_id
1 'polypeptide(L)'
;MKIKHLFSVALVLCISTFTSCDLFDKADDVNFDVDVPLNFVVNISEVLTFSDEALLNAKTNSDVAKYASKIESFKVNKITYSIEGSNASSQTFSGSLVIAEGGQTLGTLTNVAVTNTLETDLPVNVDGLNALASKLLDDKEELVRVAGLFSDGSVNFTLKLRFYLTIKANAL
;
A
#
# COMPACT_ATOMS: atom_id res chain seq x y z
N MET A 1 -66.17 49.43 8.58
CA MET A 1 -65.61 48.43 9.53
C MET A 1 -64.42 47.76 8.85
N LYS A 2 -63.33 47.56 9.60
CA LYS A 2 -61.94 47.28 9.20
C LYS A 2 -61.73 46.02 8.33
N ILE A 3 -60.70 46.01 7.47
CA ILE A 3 -59.67 44.96 7.18
C ILE A 3 -58.66 45.62 6.19
N LYS A 4 -57.48 46.14 6.60
CA LYS A 4 -56.18 45.54 7.00
C LYS A 4 -55.41 44.80 5.89
N HIS A 5 -54.35 45.48 5.43
CA HIS A 5 -53.04 45.01 4.96
C HIS A 5 -52.97 43.74 4.09
N LEU A 6 -52.91 43.94 2.77
CA LEU A 6 -52.37 42.97 1.82
C LEU A 6 -50.83 42.97 1.91
N PHE A 7 -50.38 42.02 2.74
CA PHE A 7 -49.12 41.28 2.69
C PHE A 7 -48.20 41.58 1.49
N SER A 8 -47.29 42.54 1.66
CA SER A 8 -46.03 42.58 0.91
C SER A 8 -45.05 41.62 1.57
N VAL A 9 -45.04 40.36 1.11
CA VAL A 9 -43.94 39.41 1.33
C VAL A 9 -43.59 38.83 -0.03
N ALA A 10 -43.19 39.72 -0.92
CA ALA A 10 -42.27 39.39 -1.99
C ALA A 10 -40.88 39.74 -1.46
N LEU A 11 -39.88 38.94 -1.85
CA LEU A 11 -38.45 39.13 -1.62
C LEU A 11 -37.93 38.54 -0.29
N VAL A 12 -37.40 37.32 -0.37
CA VAL A 12 -36.06 36.88 0.09
C VAL A 12 -36.08 35.34 0.11
N LEU A 13 -35.88 34.72 -1.06
CA LEU A 13 -35.70 33.27 -1.18
C LEU A 13 -34.96 32.94 -2.50
N CYS A 14 -33.86 33.64 -2.77
CA CYS A 14 -33.08 33.48 -4.00
C CYS A 14 -31.55 33.45 -3.80
N ILE A 15 -31.01 32.96 -2.67
CA ILE A 15 -29.56 32.75 -2.55
C ILE A 15 -29.24 31.55 -1.65
N SER A 16 -29.36 30.32 -2.16
CA SER A 16 -28.73 29.15 -1.51
C SER A 16 -28.60 27.93 -2.42
N THR A 17 -28.20 28.07 -3.69
CA THR A 17 -28.15 26.91 -4.61
C THR A 17 -26.84 26.69 -5.36
N PHE A 18 -25.68 27.19 -4.91
CA PHE A 18 -24.43 26.96 -5.67
C PHE A 18 -23.16 26.64 -4.88
N THR A 19 -23.23 26.21 -3.61
CA THR A 19 -22.04 25.68 -2.91
C THR A 19 -22.18 24.23 -2.46
N SER A 20 -23.21 23.52 -2.92
CA SER A 20 -23.55 22.17 -2.44
C SER A 20 -23.12 21.02 -3.36
N CYS A 21 -22.54 21.28 -4.54
CA CYS A 21 -22.15 20.19 -5.46
C CYS A 21 -20.95 19.39 -4.93
N ASP A 22 -19.90 20.05 -4.43
CA ASP A 22 -18.71 19.36 -3.90
C ASP A 22 -18.96 18.51 -2.63
N LEU A 23 -20.07 18.76 -1.93
CA LEU A 23 -20.38 18.09 -0.66
C LEU A 23 -21.21 16.82 -0.87
N PHE A 24 -21.94 16.72 -2.00
CA PHE A 24 -22.59 15.49 -2.41
C PHE A 24 -21.61 14.54 -3.11
N ASP A 25 -20.69 15.06 -3.94
CA ASP A 25 -19.69 14.22 -4.63
C ASP A 25 -18.71 13.52 -3.66
N LYS A 26 -18.51 14.06 -2.44
CA LYS A 26 -17.70 13.45 -1.36
C LYS A 26 -18.49 12.55 -0.41
N ALA A 27 -19.82 12.58 -0.47
CA ALA A 27 -20.66 11.77 0.42
C ALA A 27 -20.66 10.27 0.05
N ASP A 28 -20.23 9.96 -1.16
CA ASP A 28 -20.20 8.60 -1.73
C ASP A 28 -18.77 8.01 -1.80
N ASP A 29 -17.78 8.60 -1.13
CA ASP A 29 -16.45 8.00 -1.07
C ASP A 29 -16.46 6.70 -0.24
N VAL A 30 -15.85 5.65 -0.77
CA VAL A 30 -15.63 4.40 -0.06
C VAL A 30 -14.18 4.31 0.40
N ASN A 31 -14.01 3.92 1.66
CA ASN A 31 -12.71 3.56 2.23
C ASN A 31 -12.70 2.08 2.56
N PHE A 32 -11.67 1.37 2.12
CA PHE A 32 -11.51 -0.04 2.41
C PHE A 32 -10.03 -0.40 2.56
N ASP A 33 -9.78 -1.40 3.40
CA ASP A 33 -8.45 -1.92 3.67
C ASP A 33 -8.24 -3.23 2.92
N VAL A 34 -7.05 -3.41 2.34
CA VAL A 34 -6.66 -4.64 1.65
C VAL A 34 -5.24 -5.02 2.04
N ASP A 35 -4.91 -6.31 1.98
CA ASP A 35 -3.54 -6.77 1.97
C ASP A 35 -3.15 -7.30 0.59
N VAL A 36 -1.95 -6.93 0.13
CA VAL A 36 -1.39 -7.38 -1.14
C VAL A 36 -0.13 -8.20 -0.84
N PRO A 37 -0.14 -9.52 -1.10
CA PRO A 37 1.00 -10.38 -0.84
C PRO A 37 2.05 -10.29 -1.95
N LEU A 38 3.31 -10.46 -1.58
CA LEU A 38 4.45 -10.55 -2.50
C LEU A 38 5.41 -11.65 -2.01
N ASN A 39 5.84 -12.54 -2.90
CA ASN A 39 6.69 -13.67 -2.53
C ASN A 39 8.01 -13.61 -3.30
N PHE A 40 9.12 -13.81 -2.59
CA PHE A 40 10.45 -13.98 -3.16
C PHE A 40 10.96 -15.38 -2.83
N VAL A 41 11.34 -16.14 -3.85
CA VAL A 41 11.95 -17.45 -3.66
C VAL A 41 13.46 -17.26 -3.59
N VAL A 42 14.02 -17.47 -2.42
CA VAL A 42 15.45 -17.32 -2.18
C VAL A 42 16.11 -18.68 -2.32
N ASN A 43 17.10 -18.78 -3.20
CA ASN A 43 17.93 -19.97 -3.34
C ASN A 43 19.38 -19.56 -3.59
N ILE A 44 20.19 -19.61 -2.54
CA ILE A 44 21.59 -19.22 -2.53
C ILE A 44 22.44 -20.44 -2.19
N SER A 45 23.44 -20.74 -3.04
CA SER A 45 24.37 -21.85 -2.82
C SER A 45 25.78 -21.40 -2.42
N GLU A 46 26.29 -20.34 -3.05
CA GLU A 46 27.70 -19.91 -2.89
C GLU A 46 27.86 -18.38 -2.77
N VAL A 47 27.00 -17.61 -3.45
CA VAL A 47 27.08 -16.16 -3.47
C VAL A 47 26.23 -15.58 -2.35
N LEU A 48 26.86 -14.99 -1.33
CA LEU A 48 26.15 -14.45 -0.17
C LEU A 48 25.29 -13.21 -0.46
N THR A 49 25.24 -12.72 -1.69
CA THR A 49 24.37 -11.59 -2.08
C THR A 49 23.08 -12.09 -2.70
N PHE A 50 21.97 -11.44 -2.38
CA PHE A 50 20.67 -11.67 -3.00
C PHE A 50 20.10 -10.36 -3.54
N SER A 51 19.48 -10.44 -4.71
CA SER A 51 18.73 -9.35 -5.31
C SER A 51 17.67 -9.96 -6.21
N ASP A 52 16.41 -9.65 -5.94
CA ASP A 52 15.28 -10.11 -6.75
C ASP A 52 14.16 -9.07 -6.75
N GLU A 53 13.36 -9.06 -7.81
CA GLU A 53 12.28 -8.11 -8.04
C GLU A 53 10.95 -8.85 -8.24
N ALA A 54 9.89 -8.30 -7.66
CA ALA A 54 8.55 -8.84 -7.84
C ALA A 54 7.54 -7.71 -8.00
N LEU A 55 6.53 -7.96 -8.83
CA LEU A 55 5.46 -7.00 -9.12
C LEU A 55 4.43 -7.01 -7.99
N LEU A 56 4.36 -5.90 -7.25
CA LEU A 56 3.28 -5.64 -6.31
C LEU A 56 2.06 -5.16 -7.10
N ASN A 57 1.08 -6.03 -7.33
CA ASN A 57 -0.10 -5.70 -8.14
C ASN A 57 -1.37 -5.63 -7.28
N ALA A 58 -1.83 -4.42 -6.98
CA ALA A 58 -3.03 -4.22 -6.15
C ALA A 58 -4.31 -4.64 -6.88
N LYS A 59 -4.35 -4.68 -8.22
CA LYS A 59 -5.52 -5.11 -9.03
C LYS A 59 -5.85 -6.59 -8.87
N THR A 60 -4.96 -7.38 -8.26
CA THR A 60 -5.24 -8.78 -7.94
C THR A 60 -6.31 -8.93 -6.84
N ASN A 61 -6.52 -7.88 -6.03
CA ASN A 61 -7.62 -7.81 -5.09
C ASN A 61 -8.91 -7.34 -5.80
N SER A 62 -10.03 -8.04 -5.57
CA SER A 62 -11.30 -7.80 -6.26
C SER A 62 -11.90 -6.43 -5.97
N ASP A 63 -11.74 -5.90 -4.75
CA ASP A 63 -12.27 -4.59 -4.37
C ASP A 63 -11.46 -3.48 -5.05
N VAL A 64 -10.14 -3.63 -5.12
CA VAL A 64 -9.27 -2.71 -5.88
C VAL A 64 -9.62 -2.74 -7.37
N ALA A 65 -9.77 -3.94 -7.95
CA ALA A 65 -10.14 -4.08 -9.35
C ALA A 65 -11.50 -3.44 -9.66
N LYS A 66 -12.48 -3.60 -8.76
CA LYS A 66 -13.81 -2.99 -8.88
C LYS A 66 -13.75 -1.46 -8.97
N TYR A 67 -12.85 -0.83 -8.22
CA TYR A 67 -12.71 0.63 -8.17
C TYR A 67 -11.50 1.16 -8.94
N ALA A 68 -10.82 0.36 -9.78
CA ALA A 68 -9.50 0.68 -10.31
C ALA A 68 -9.39 2.07 -10.98
N SER A 69 -10.42 2.51 -11.70
CA SER A 69 -10.48 3.82 -12.37
C SER A 69 -11.00 4.97 -11.49
N LYS A 70 -11.47 4.66 -10.27
CA LYS A 70 -12.08 5.59 -9.33
C LYS A 70 -11.27 5.76 -8.03
N ILE A 71 -10.13 5.08 -7.92
CA ILE A 71 -9.25 5.22 -6.76
C ILE A 71 -8.64 6.61 -6.75
N GLU A 72 -8.85 7.31 -5.64
CA GLU A 72 -8.35 8.67 -5.41
C GLU A 72 -7.04 8.66 -4.63
N SER A 73 -6.85 7.68 -3.74
CA SER A 73 -5.60 7.56 -2.99
C SER A 73 -5.34 6.13 -2.51
N PHE A 74 -4.04 5.83 -2.41
CA PHE A 74 -3.50 4.72 -1.65
C PHE A 74 -2.80 5.26 -0.41
N LYS A 75 -2.85 4.49 0.67
CA LYS A 75 -1.99 4.65 1.84
C LYS A 75 -1.41 3.29 2.19
N VAL A 76 -0.09 3.17 2.15
CA VAL A 76 0.60 1.98 2.67
C VAL A 76 0.74 2.14 4.18
N ASN A 77 -0.03 1.37 4.95
CA ASN A 77 -0.06 1.49 6.41
C ASN A 77 1.14 0.82 7.07
N LYS A 78 1.46 -0.39 6.63
CA LYS A 78 2.60 -1.17 7.10
C LYS A 78 2.98 -2.24 6.09
N ILE A 79 4.20 -2.72 6.23
CA ILE A 79 4.70 -3.89 5.52
C ILE A 79 5.06 -4.91 6.59
N THR A 80 4.67 -6.16 6.39
CA THR A 80 5.11 -7.27 7.22
C THR A 80 5.88 -8.28 6.38
N TYR A 81 6.66 -9.11 7.05
CA TYR A 81 7.37 -10.22 6.43
C TYR A 81 7.22 -11.50 7.22
N SER A 82 7.29 -12.63 6.52
CA SER A 82 7.54 -13.96 7.11
C SER A 82 8.51 -14.76 6.26
N ILE A 83 9.21 -15.68 6.90
CA ILE A 83 10.09 -16.65 6.24
C ILE A 83 9.44 -18.02 6.36
N GLU A 84 9.34 -18.73 5.25
CA GLU A 84 8.78 -20.08 5.19
C GLU A 84 9.71 -21.05 4.44
N GLY A 85 9.70 -22.31 4.88
CA GLY A 85 10.45 -23.38 4.23
C GLY A 85 11.97 -23.26 4.37
N SER A 86 12.46 -22.55 5.38
CA SER A 86 13.91 -22.34 5.53
C SER A 86 14.65 -23.64 5.88
N ASN A 87 15.76 -23.87 5.17
CA ASN A 87 16.76 -24.89 5.49
C ASN A 87 17.94 -24.35 6.31
N ALA A 88 17.97 -23.05 6.59
CA ALA A 88 19.10 -22.41 7.26
C ALA A 88 19.13 -22.77 8.76
N SER A 89 20.33 -22.89 9.32
CA SER A 89 20.53 -23.28 10.72
C SER A 89 20.93 -22.09 11.62
N SER A 90 21.79 -21.22 11.12
CA SER A 90 22.33 -20.07 11.87
C SER A 90 22.52 -18.81 11.03
N GLN A 91 22.16 -18.87 9.75
CA GLN A 91 22.39 -17.78 8.82
C GLN A 91 21.48 -16.59 9.14
N THR A 92 22.00 -15.40 8.93
CA THR A 92 21.24 -14.15 9.02
C THR A 92 21.23 -13.41 7.70
N PHE A 93 20.20 -12.59 7.49
CA PHE A 93 20.04 -11.73 6.33
C PHE A 93 20.03 -10.27 6.77
N SER A 94 20.79 -9.44 6.05
CA SER A 94 20.71 -7.98 6.15
C SER A 94 20.49 -7.39 4.77
N GLY A 95 19.49 -6.53 4.63
CA GLY A 95 19.11 -6.00 3.34
C GLY A 95 18.09 -4.89 3.39
N SER A 96 17.64 -4.49 2.21
CA SER A 96 16.66 -3.44 2.02
C SER A 96 15.57 -3.90 1.08
N LEU A 97 14.36 -3.44 1.37
CA LEU A 97 13.22 -3.46 0.48
C LEU A 97 13.14 -2.09 -0.18
N VAL A 98 13.14 -2.01 -1.50
CA VAL A 98 13.14 -0.74 -2.24
C VAL A 98 12.11 -0.78 -3.37
N ILE A 99 11.62 0.39 -3.79
CA ILE A 99 10.99 0.55 -5.10
C ILE A 99 12.07 0.30 -6.15
N ALA A 100 11.84 -0.62 -7.08
CA ALA A 100 12.84 -1.01 -8.07
C ALA A 100 13.19 0.18 -8.97
N GLU A 101 12.16 0.90 -9.42
CA GLU A 101 12.30 2.18 -10.11
C GLU A 101 12.60 3.31 -9.10
N GLY A 102 13.66 4.08 -9.33
CA GLY A 102 14.03 5.21 -8.46
C GLY A 102 14.75 4.85 -7.17
N GLY A 103 14.65 3.60 -6.68
CA GLY A 103 15.46 3.08 -5.58
C GLY A 103 15.07 3.58 -4.18
N GLN A 104 13.89 4.16 -4.02
CA GLN A 104 13.42 4.62 -2.71
C GLN A 104 13.29 3.44 -1.75
N THR A 105 13.92 3.55 -0.57
CA THR A 105 13.87 2.49 0.44
C THR A 105 12.52 2.47 1.13
N LEU A 106 11.86 1.31 1.09
CA LEU A 106 10.59 1.03 1.78
C LEU A 106 10.82 0.56 3.21
N GLY A 107 11.88 -0.20 3.45
CA GLY A 107 12.24 -0.71 4.76
C GLY A 107 13.58 -1.44 4.75
N THR A 108 14.11 -1.73 5.94
CA THR A 108 15.39 -2.41 6.09
C THR A 108 15.27 -3.60 7.04
N LEU A 109 15.96 -4.68 6.69
CA LEU A 109 16.12 -5.88 7.50
C LEU A 109 17.56 -5.88 8.01
N THR A 110 17.76 -5.93 9.32
CA THR A 110 19.09 -5.94 9.92
C THR A 110 19.28 -7.21 10.72
N ASN A 111 20.25 -8.03 10.31
CA ASN A 111 20.65 -9.26 10.99
C ASN A 111 19.47 -10.18 11.35
N VAL A 112 18.53 -10.34 10.42
CA VAL A 112 17.33 -11.16 10.61
C VAL A 112 17.70 -12.63 10.47
N ALA A 113 17.36 -13.45 11.47
CA ALA A 113 17.58 -14.89 11.39
C ALA A 113 16.79 -15.50 10.23
N VAL A 114 17.44 -16.29 9.39
CA VAL A 114 16.83 -16.95 8.23
C VAL A 114 16.14 -18.24 8.68
N THR A 115 15.23 -18.14 9.63
CA THR A 115 14.45 -19.28 10.16
C THR A 115 12.99 -19.09 9.84
N ASN A 116 12.17 -20.15 9.89
CA ASN A 116 10.73 -19.98 9.75
C ASN A 116 10.22 -18.98 10.79
N THR A 117 9.51 -17.95 10.35
CA THR A 117 8.97 -16.92 11.25
C THR A 117 7.47 -16.78 11.09
N LEU A 118 6.82 -16.37 12.16
CA LEU A 118 5.49 -15.78 12.04
C LEU A 118 5.58 -14.43 11.33
N GLU A 119 4.44 -13.94 10.90
CA GLU A 119 4.33 -12.61 10.32
C GLU A 119 4.81 -11.54 11.31
N THR A 120 5.80 -10.76 10.87
CA THR A 120 6.52 -9.77 11.68
C THR A 120 6.51 -8.42 10.97
N ASP A 121 6.32 -7.34 11.72
CA ASP A 121 6.36 -5.99 11.13
C ASP A 121 7.78 -5.67 10.61
N LEU A 122 7.86 -5.17 9.38
CA LEU A 122 9.09 -4.65 8.79
C LEU A 122 9.32 -3.21 9.31
N PRO A 123 10.53 -2.84 9.76
CA PRO A 123 10.89 -1.45 10.01
C PRO A 123 10.87 -0.65 8.70
N VAL A 124 9.81 0.13 8.51
CA VAL A 124 9.52 0.88 7.28
C VAL A 124 10.09 2.31 7.31
N ASN A 125 10.36 2.84 6.13
CA ASN A 125 10.67 4.25 5.90
C ASN A 125 9.42 4.95 5.34
N VAL A 126 8.93 5.96 6.07
CA VAL A 126 7.69 6.69 5.73
C VAL A 126 7.75 7.35 4.35
N ASP A 127 8.88 7.94 3.96
CA ASP A 127 9.04 8.57 2.66
C ASP A 127 8.96 7.53 1.53
N GLY A 128 9.54 6.35 1.76
CA GLY A 128 9.41 5.21 0.84
C GLY A 128 7.96 4.73 0.70
N LEU A 129 7.23 4.62 1.81
CA LEU A 129 5.82 4.24 1.78
C LEU A 129 4.96 5.24 1.00
N ASN A 130 5.22 6.54 1.18
CA ASN A 130 4.54 7.60 0.44
C ASN A 130 4.87 7.52 -1.06
N ALA A 131 6.13 7.30 -1.42
CA ALA A 131 6.53 7.13 -2.82
C ALA A 131 5.84 5.91 -3.46
N LEU A 132 5.78 4.78 -2.75
CA LEU A 132 5.07 3.59 -3.22
C LEU A 132 3.57 3.85 -3.38
N ALA A 133 2.95 4.56 -2.44
CA ALA A 133 1.54 4.94 -2.54
C ALA A 133 1.26 5.78 -3.80
N SER A 134 2.15 6.73 -4.13
CA SER A 134 2.03 7.52 -5.36
C SER A 134 2.16 6.66 -6.62
N LYS A 135 3.14 5.75 -6.66
CA LYS A 135 3.31 4.81 -7.79
C LYS A 135 2.11 3.89 -7.98
N LEU A 136 1.58 3.35 -6.88
CA LEU A 136 0.34 2.58 -6.90
C LEU A 136 -0.86 3.43 -7.33
N LEU A 137 -0.89 4.73 -7.02
CA LEU A 137 -1.96 5.60 -7.51
C LEU A 137 -1.90 5.80 -9.03
N ASP A 138 -0.73 5.74 -9.65
CA ASP A 138 -0.60 5.86 -11.10
C ASP A 138 -1.09 4.56 -11.78
N ASP A 139 -0.42 3.44 -11.55
CA ASP A 139 -0.63 2.21 -12.34
C ASP A 139 -1.34 1.09 -11.58
N LYS A 140 -1.54 1.24 -10.26
CA LYS A 140 -2.02 0.20 -9.30
C LYS A 140 -1.09 -1.00 -9.19
N GLU A 141 0.11 -0.88 -9.73
CA GLU A 141 1.16 -1.87 -9.65
C GLU A 141 2.53 -1.18 -9.62
N GLU A 142 3.50 -1.81 -8.96
CA GLU A 142 4.86 -1.28 -8.85
C GLU A 142 5.85 -2.44 -8.67
N LEU A 143 7.06 -2.34 -9.25
CA LEU A 143 8.10 -3.32 -9.03
C LEU A 143 8.82 -3.02 -7.72
N VAL A 144 8.89 -4.03 -6.85
CA VAL A 144 9.58 -3.95 -5.58
C VAL A 144 10.77 -4.89 -5.60
N ARG A 145 11.93 -4.40 -5.17
CA ARG A 145 13.16 -5.16 -5.08
C ARG A 145 13.54 -5.44 -3.64
N VAL A 146 13.90 -6.68 -3.34
CA VAL A 146 14.65 -7.03 -2.13
C VAL A 146 16.10 -7.24 -2.53
N ALA A 147 17.02 -6.54 -1.86
CA ALA A 147 18.44 -6.75 -2.05
C ALA A 147 19.19 -6.75 -0.72
N GLY A 148 20.17 -7.64 -0.58
CA GLY A 148 20.92 -7.79 0.67
C GLY A 148 21.98 -8.88 0.64
N LEU A 149 22.45 -9.21 1.83
CA LEU A 149 23.58 -10.08 2.09
C LEU A 149 23.20 -11.11 3.16
N PHE A 150 23.66 -12.34 2.99
CA PHE A 150 23.65 -13.38 4.00
C PHE A 150 24.96 -13.37 4.79
N SER A 151 24.91 -13.78 6.05
CA SER A 151 26.10 -13.92 6.90
C SER A 151 27.08 -14.96 6.35
N ASP A 152 26.56 -16.08 5.86
CA ASP A 152 27.32 -17.25 5.42
C ASP A 152 26.39 -18.29 4.77
N GLY A 153 26.98 -19.34 4.21
CA GLY A 153 26.28 -20.59 3.88
C GLY A 153 25.35 -20.55 2.66
N SER A 154 24.77 -21.72 2.41
CA SER A 154 23.68 -21.91 1.44
C SER A 154 22.35 -21.81 2.17
N VAL A 155 21.40 -21.08 1.60
CA VAL A 155 20.06 -20.90 2.14
C VAL A 155 19.01 -21.06 1.05
N ASN A 156 17.91 -21.71 1.41
CA ASN A 156 16.71 -21.82 0.58
C ASN A 156 15.49 -21.57 1.47
N PHE A 157 14.66 -20.62 1.08
CA PHE A 157 13.41 -20.28 1.75
C PHE A 157 12.53 -19.43 0.83
N THR A 158 11.28 -19.21 1.23
CA THR A 158 10.41 -18.18 0.65
C THR A 158 10.29 -17.02 1.62
N LEU A 159 10.69 -15.81 1.19
CA LEU A 159 10.38 -14.57 1.89
C LEU A 159 9.02 -14.08 1.41
N LYS A 160 8.04 -14.04 2.32
CA LYS A 160 6.72 -13.49 2.04
C LYS A 160 6.63 -12.11 2.63
N LEU A 161 6.20 -11.14 1.83
CA LEU A 161 5.83 -9.80 2.28
C LEU A 161 4.32 -9.63 2.17
N ARG A 162 3.73 -8.86 3.07
CA ARG A 162 2.37 -8.34 2.93
C ARG A 162 2.35 -6.84 3.06
N PHE A 163 1.71 -6.19 2.10
CA PHE A 163 1.51 -4.75 2.07
C PHE A 163 0.08 -4.46 2.51
N TYR A 164 -0.07 -3.78 3.65
CA TYR A 164 -1.37 -3.41 4.18
C TYR A 164 -1.74 -2.02 3.69
N LEU A 165 -2.77 -1.92 2.86
CA LEU A 165 -3.16 -0.70 2.17
C LEU A 165 -4.53 -0.22 2.67
N THR A 166 -4.68 1.08 2.88
CA THR A 166 -5.99 1.73 2.92
C THR A 166 -6.20 2.45 1.60
N ILE A 167 -7.36 2.25 0.99
CA ILE A 167 -7.70 2.79 -0.32
C ILE A 167 -8.96 3.63 -0.20
N LYS A 168 -8.92 4.83 -0.78
CA LYS A 168 -10.09 5.69 -0.95
C LYS A 168 -10.47 5.71 -2.42
N ALA A 169 -11.73 5.44 -2.72
CA ALA A 169 -12.26 5.50 -4.07
C ALA A 169 -13.62 6.19 -4.11
N ASN A 170 -13.92 6.82 -5.24
CA ASN A 170 -15.23 7.38 -5.49
C ASN A 170 -16.23 6.25 -5.81
N ALA A 171 -17.40 6.19 -5.15
CA ALA A 171 -18.39 5.16 -5.46
C ALA A 171 -19.26 5.46 -6.69
N LEU A 172 -19.39 6.73 -7.10
CA LEU A 172 -20.24 7.17 -8.22
C LEU A 172 -19.60 6.92 -9.58
#